data_AF-A0A370GNU6-F1
#
_entry.id   AF-A0A370GNU6-F1
#
_cell.length_a   1.000
_cell.length_b   1.000
_cell.length_c   1.000
_cell.angle_alpha   90.00
_cell.angle_beta   90.00
_cell.angle_gamma   90.00
#
_symmetry.space_group_name_H-M   'P 1'
#
loop_
_entity.id
_entity.type
_entity.pdbx_description
1 polymer ?
#
loop_
_entity_poly.entity_id
_entity_poly.type
_entity_poly.pdbx_seq_one_letter_code
_entity_poly.pdbx_strand_id
1 'polypeptide(L)'
;MRIAHEMAVRHNIQIAGFESAGIAASTVEEISRAVDMVLTKYRIELHGIEITELGGQVSRAESRSHAGASEAVPPEAPELWIVLDSHAAADPAQLRSGQAQASTRWIDRAGPQRPITVTMLREFGHIADLMGKCRARPTAQRALITEYLRANGGDETLARVVSGYRGWRGQLSDYCFDRGVLDPGRGLAEGFAAVELYGGAASAPAKALHRLLIGVARVDTR
;
A
#
# COMPACT_ATOMS: atom_id res chain seq x y z
N MET A 1 12.53 5.87 -20.46
CA MET A 1 11.21 6.47 -20.78
C MET A 1 10.26 5.57 -21.54
N ARG A 2 10.69 4.80 -22.56
CA ARG A 2 9.81 3.87 -23.30
C ARG A 2 8.96 2.95 -22.40
N ILE A 3 9.59 2.34 -21.39
CA ILE A 3 8.93 1.41 -20.46
C ILE A 3 7.75 2.07 -19.71
N ALA A 4 7.92 3.30 -19.23
CA ALA A 4 6.85 4.03 -18.53
C ALA A 4 5.65 4.31 -19.45
N HIS A 5 5.92 4.72 -20.69
CA HIS A 5 4.87 4.98 -21.69
C HIS A 5 4.14 3.69 -22.09
N GLU A 6 4.86 2.59 -22.30
CA GLU A 6 4.25 1.28 -22.61
C GLU A 6 3.37 0.79 -21.46
N MET A 7 3.80 0.96 -20.20
CA MET A 7 2.99 0.69 -19.01
C MET A 7 1.72 1.55 -18.97
N ALA A 8 1.87 2.87 -19.18
CA ALA A 8 0.77 3.83 -19.15
C ALA A 8 -0.31 3.48 -20.17
N VAL A 9 0.09 3.18 -21.41
CA VAL A 9 -0.82 2.76 -22.49
C VAL A 9 -1.48 1.42 -22.18
N ARG A 10 -0.72 0.43 -21.69
CA ARG A 10 -1.24 -0.91 -21.37
C ARG A 10 -2.35 -0.88 -20.33
N HIS A 11 -2.20 -0.02 -19.31
CA HIS A 11 -3.14 0.07 -18.18
C HIS A 11 -4.08 1.26 -18.26
N ASN A 12 -4.00 2.07 -19.31
CA ASN A 12 -4.80 3.29 -19.51
C ASN A 12 -4.70 4.25 -18.31
N ILE A 13 -3.47 4.53 -17.86
CA ILE A 13 -3.18 5.46 -16.76
C ILE A 13 -2.32 6.62 -17.26
N GLN A 14 -2.44 7.77 -16.61
CA GLN A 14 -1.57 8.92 -16.85
C GLN A 14 -0.22 8.75 -16.14
N ILE A 15 0.82 9.32 -16.73
CA ILE A 15 2.14 9.45 -16.08
C ILE A 15 2.61 10.90 -16.15
N ALA A 16 3.22 11.38 -15.08
CA ALA A 16 3.79 12.73 -15.01
C ALA A 16 5.12 12.72 -14.26
N GLY A 17 6.08 13.55 -14.69
CA GLY A 17 7.36 13.77 -13.99
C GLY A 17 8.42 12.67 -14.19
N PHE A 18 8.14 11.62 -14.96
CA PHE A 18 9.11 10.55 -15.21
C PHE A 18 10.32 11.04 -16.04
N GLU A 19 10.15 12.04 -16.91
CA GLU A 19 11.21 12.57 -17.78
C GLU A 19 12.19 13.48 -17.04
N SER A 20 11.74 14.18 -15.99
CA SER A 20 12.48 15.23 -15.30
C SER A 20 13.19 14.77 -14.03
N ALA A 21 12.81 13.62 -13.48
CA ALA A 21 13.26 13.17 -12.16
C ALA A 21 14.59 12.39 -12.13
N GLY A 22 15.33 12.29 -13.26
CA GLY A 22 16.65 11.64 -13.28
C GLY A 22 16.64 10.15 -12.91
N ILE A 23 15.52 9.47 -13.16
CA ILE A 23 15.24 8.13 -12.65
C ILE A 23 16.00 7.07 -13.44
N ALA A 24 16.66 6.15 -12.73
CA ALA A 24 17.29 4.98 -13.33
C ALA A 24 16.27 4.07 -14.03
N ALA A 25 16.65 3.47 -15.17
CA ALA A 25 15.78 2.57 -15.93
C ALA A 25 15.25 1.40 -15.08
N SER A 26 16.09 0.86 -14.17
CA SER A 26 15.70 -0.21 -13.23
C SER A 26 14.56 0.20 -12.29
N THR A 27 14.53 1.46 -11.83
CA THR A 27 13.44 1.96 -11.00
C THR A 27 12.14 2.03 -11.80
N VAL A 28 12.20 2.51 -13.05
CA VAL A 28 11.02 2.52 -13.94
C VAL A 28 10.50 1.11 -14.21
N GLU A 29 11.40 0.13 -14.38
CA GLU A 29 11.04 -1.28 -14.51
C GLU A 29 10.39 -1.85 -13.23
N GLU A 30 10.85 -1.43 -12.05
CA GLU A 30 10.21 -1.79 -10.78
C GLU A 30 8.80 -1.21 -10.65
N ILE A 31 8.62 0.07 -11.00
CA ILE A 31 7.29 0.71 -11.04
C ILE A 31 6.39 -0.05 -12.00
N SER A 32 6.83 -0.28 -13.25
CA SER A 32 6.05 -1.00 -14.26
C SER A 32 5.64 -2.39 -13.77
N ARG A 33 6.57 -3.14 -13.17
CA ARG A 33 6.28 -4.47 -12.65
C ARG A 33 5.25 -4.45 -11.53
N ALA A 34 5.35 -3.49 -10.60
CA ALA A 34 4.38 -3.34 -9.51
C ALA A 34 2.98 -2.98 -10.04
N VAL A 35 2.90 -2.10 -11.03
CA VAL A 35 1.65 -1.73 -11.71
C VAL A 35 1.05 -2.95 -12.43
N ASP A 36 1.86 -3.67 -13.21
CA ASP A 36 1.45 -4.89 -13.91
C ASP A 36 0.92 -5.94 -12.93
N MET A 37 1.59 -6.15 -11.79
CA MET A 37 1.17 -7.11 -10.76
C MET A 37 -0.24 -6.80 -10.22
N VAL A 38 -0.53 -5.53 -9.94
CA VAL A 38 -1.79 -5.13 -9.30
C VAL A 38 -2.91 -4.98 -10.31
N LEU A 39 -2.71 -4.20 -11.38
CA LEU A 39 -3.78 -3.85 -12.33
C LEU A 39 -4.19 -5.02 -13.24
N THR A 40 -3.34 -6.04 -13.37
CA THR A 40 -3.72 -7.29 -14.05
C THR A 40 -4.63 -8.17 -13.17
N LYS A 41 -4.45 -8.11 -11.85
CA LYS A 41 -5.18 -8.96 -10.89
C LYS A 41 -6.48 -8.32 -10.40
N TYR A 42 -6.51 -6.99 -10.30
CA TYR A 42 -7.58 -6.24 -9.65
C TYR A 42 -8.24 -5.22 -10.57
N ARG A 43 -9.52 -4.94 -10.33
CA ARG A 43 -10.21 -3.78 -10.92
C ARG A 43 -10.03 -2.56 -10.00
N ILE A 44 -8.85 -1.95 -10.07
CA ILE A 44 -8.54 -0.69 -9.39
C ILE A 44 -8.61 0.45 -10.40
N GLU A 45 -9.37 1.50 -10.07
CA GLU A 45 -9.53 2.71 -10.88
C GLU A 45 -8.39 3.70 -10.58
N LEU A 46 -7.17 3.34 -10.97
CA LEU A 46 -6.03 4.27 -10.88
C LEU A 46 -6.09 5.25 -12.05
N HIS A 47 -6.07 6.56 -11.77
CA HIS A 47 -6.01 7.58 -12.81
C HIS A 47 -4.57 7.78 -13.30
N GLY A 48 -3.59 7.87 -12.40
CA GLY A 48 -2.22 8.12 -12.82
C GLY A 48 -1.14 7.94 -11.76
N ILE A 49 0.10 8.05 -12.21
CA ILE A 49 1.30 8.04 -11.39
C ILE A 49 2.09 9.31 -11.66
N GLU A 50 2.41 10.06 -10.61
CA GLU A 50 3.21 11.28 -10.69
C GLU A 50 4.51 11.12 -9.90
N ILE A 51 5.58 11.73 -10.42
CA ILE A 51 6.86 11.85 -9.73
C ILE A 51 7.17 13.32 -9.55
N THR A 52 7.18 13.78 -8.30
CA THR A 52 7.32 15.19 -7.93
C THR A 52 7.89 15.31 -6.52
N GLU A 53 8.28 16.50 -6.08
CA GLU A 53 8.82 16.70 -4.73
C GLU A 53 7.69 16.66 -3.69
N LEU A 54 7.83 15.84 -2.65
CA LEU A 54 6.80 15.63 -1.62
C LEU A 54 7.16 16.22 -0.24
N GLY A 55 8.21 17.03 -0.15
CA GLY A 55 8.52 17.80 1.07
C GLY A 55 8.73 16.93 2.33
N GLY A 56 9.36 15.76 2.17
CA GLY A 56 9.71 14.85 3.26
C GLY A 56 8.86 13.58 3.38
N GLN A 57 7.82 13.42 2.56
CA GLN A 57 7.18 12.11 2.34
C GLN A 57 7.87 11.39 1.18
N VAL A 58 7.90 10.06 1.19
CA VAL A 58 8.49 9.27 0.10
C VAL A 58 7.48 8.90 -0.99
N SER A 59 6.20 8.88 -0.62
CA SER A 59 5.07 8.54 -1.49
C SER A 59 3.75 8.96 -0.84
N ARG A 60 2.71 9.12 -1.66
CA ARG A 60 1.33 9.35 -1.22
C ARG A 60 0.33 8.93 -2.29
N ALA A 61 -0.70 8.19 -1.90
CA ALA A 61 -1.93 8.04 -2.65
C ALA A 61 -2.88 9.21 -2.35
N GLU A 62 -3.49 9.77 -3.39
CA GLU A 62 -4.39 10.90 -3.26
C GLU A 62 -5.59 10.85 -4.20
N SER A 63 -6.64 11.54 -3.80
CA SER A 63 -7.85 11.77 -4.57
C SER A 63 -7.83 13.21 -5.04
N ARG A 64 -7.63 13.43 -6.34
CA ARG A 64 -7.73 14.76 -6.96
C ARG A 64 -9.16 15.00 -7.42
N SER A 65 -9.66 16.20 -7.14
CA SER A 65 -10.91 16.68 -7.75
C SER A 65 -10.56 17.50 -8.98
N HIS A 66 -11.33 17.34 -10.05
CA HIS A 66 -11.21 18.21 -11.20
C HIS A 66 -11.58 19.65 -10.80
N ALA A 67 -10.60 20.55 -10.77
CA ALA A 67 -10.86 21.98 -10.52
C ALA A 67 -11.62 22.53 -11.74
N GLY A 68 -12.94 22.72 -11.61
CA GLY A 68 -13.79 23.18 -12.71
C GLY A 68 -15.23 22.67 -12.70
N ALA A 69 -15.61 21.78 -11.78
CA ALA A 69 -16.99 21.34 -11.65
C ALA A 69 -17.91 22.51 -11.23
N SER A 70 -18.61 23.07 -12.21
CA SER A 70 -19.79 23.90 -11.99
C SER A 70 -20.83 23.10 -11.20
N GLU A 71 -21.53 23.73 -10.25
CA GLU A 71 -22.59 23.10 -9.42
C GLU A 71 -23.70 22.39 -10.24
N ALA A 72 -23.77 22.64 -11.55
CA ALA A 72 -24.72 22.05 -12.48
C ALA A 72 -24.29 20.69 -13.08
N VAL A 73 -23.04 20.25 -12.92
CA VAL A 73 -22.54 18.96 -13.43
C VAL A 73 -22.37 18.01 -12.24
N PRO A 74 -22.90 16.77 -12.30
CA PRO A 74 -22.66 15.80 -11.24
C PRO A 74 -21.14 15.65 -11.01
N PRO A 75 -20.69 15.57 -9.74
CA PRO A 75 -19.26 15.51 -9.45
C PRO A 75 -18.66 14.31 -10.17
N GLU A 76 -17.67 14.58 -11.00
CA GLU A 76 -16.89 13.54 -11.68
C GLU A 76 -16.28 12.61 -10.63
N ALA A 77 -16.08 11.34 -11.00
CA ALA A 77 -15.44 10.39 -10.10
C ALA A 77 -14.04 10.93 -9.72
N PRO A 78 -13.63 10.80 -8.44
CA PRO A 78 -12.34 11.30 -8.00
C PRO A 78 -11.21 10.64 -8.78
N GLU A 79 -10.23 11.43 -9.23
CA GLU A 79 -9.05 10.91 -9.89
C GLU A 79 -8.07 10.41 -8.84
N LEU A 80 -7.83 9.10 -8.82
CA LEU A 80 -6.93 8.49 -7.85
C LEU A 80 -5.50 8.45 -8.40
N TRP A 81 -4.58 9.08 -7.69
CA TRP A 81 -3.18 9.22 -8.09
C TRP A 81 -2.23 8.59 -7.08
N ILE A 82 -1.19 7.93 -7.58
CA ILE A 82 0.00 7.57 -6.79
C ILE A 82 1.07 8.61 -7.07
N VAL A 83 1.52 9.30 -6.04
CA VAL A 83 2.62 10.26 -6.13
C VAL A 83 3.85 9.68 -5.46
N LEU A 84 4.97 9.65 -6.17
CA LEU A 84 6.28 9.26 -5.63
C LEU A 84 7.17 10.50 -5.51
N ASP A 85 7.95 10.56 -4.43
CA ASP A 85 8.94 11.62 -4.28
C ASP A 85 10.06 11.48 -5.32
N SER A 86 10.43 12.58 -5.97
CA SER A 86 11.45 12.61 -7.02
C SER A 86 12.81 12.14 -6.54
N HIS A 87 13.23 12.55 -5.33
CA HIS A 87 14.50 12.12 -4.76
C HIS A 87 14.48 10.64 -4.36
N ALA A 88 13.37 10.17 -3.78
CA ALA A 88 13.20 8.76 -3.43
C ALA A 88 13.13 7.85 -4.68
N ALA A 89 12.57 8.34 -5.79
CA ALA A 89 12.54 7.63 -7.06
C ALA A 89 13.92 7.59 -7.75
N ALA A 90 14.68 8.68 -7.66
CA ALA A 90 16.04 8.77 -8.20
C ALA A 90 17.05 7.93 -7.40
N ASP A 91 16.89 7.88 -6.07
CA ASP A 91 17.73 7.12 -5.15
C ASP A 91 16.88 6.23 -4.22
N PRO A 92 16.50 5.01 -4.68
CA PRO A 92 15.72 4.07 -3.90
C PRO A 92 16.39 3.60 -2.61
N ALA A 93 17.68 3.86 -2.38
CA ALA A 93 18.32 3.51 -1.11
C ALA A 93 17.72 4.30 0.07
N GLN A 94 17.21 5.52 -0.19
CA GLN A 94 16.56 6.37 0.83
C GLN A 94 15.24 5.77 1.35
N LEU A 95 14.60 4.90 0.56
CA LEU A 95 13.41 4.16 0.99
C LEU A 95 13.75 3.07 2.01
N ARG A 96 14.99 2.57 2.02
CA ARG A 96 15.42 1.50 2.93
C ARG A 96 15.64 2.00 4.35
N SER A 97 16.16 3.21 4.53
CA SER A 97 16.44 3.79 5.85
C SER A 97 15.17 4.06 6.67
N GLY A 98 14.03 4.33 6.02
CA GLY A 98 12.71 4.40 6.67
C GLY A 98 12.06 3.02 6.90
N GLN A 99 12.50 1.97 6.20
CA GLN A 99 12.01 0.59 6.31
C GLN A 99 12.85 -0.28 7.28
N ALA A 100 14.07 0.12 7.61
CA ALA A 100 15.05 -0.68 8.35
C ALA A 100 14.76 -0.91 9.85
N GLN A 101 13.67 -0.36 10.40
CA GLN A 101 13.19 -0.74 11.74
C GLN A 101 12.10 -1.83 11.69
N ALA A 102 11.58 -2.17 10.49
CA ALA A 102 10.64 -3.26 10.33
C ALA A 102 11.26 -4.59 10.78
N SER A 103 10.58 -5.26 11.70
CA SER A 103 10.98 -6.53 12.31
C SER A 103 11.88 -7.42 11.42
N THR A 104 13.05 -7.73 11.96
CA THR A 104 14.15 -8.57 11.44
C THR A 104 13.76 -9.98 10.98
N ARG A 105 12.47 -10.35 11.01
CA ARG A 105 11.97 -11.66 10.53
C ARG A 105 11.40 -11.65 9.11
N TRP A 106 10.92 -10.52 8.58
CA TRP A 106 10.38 -10.45 7.22
C TRP A 106 11.47 -10.16 6.18
N ILE A 107 12.49 -9.41 6.61
CA ILE A 107 13.55 -8.88 5.76
C ILE A 107 14.48 -9.98 5.23
N ASP A 108 14.71 -11.04 6.00
CA ASP A 108 15.65 -12.11 5.65
C ASP A 108 15.17 -13.05 4.53
N ARG A 109 13.87 -13.06 4.19
CA ARG A 109 13.32 -13.98 3.17
C ARG A 109 13.16 -13.39 1.77
N ALA A 110 13.28 -12.08 1.60
CA ALA A 110 12.86 -11.39 0.36
C ALA A 110 13.99 -11.10 -0.65
N GLY A 111 15.23 -11.51 -0.38
CA GLY A 111 16.38 -11.07 -1.19
C GLY A 111 16.62 -9.55 -1.06
N PRO A 112 17.47 -8.96 -1.92
CA PRO A 112 17.72 -7.53 -1.86
C PRO A 112 16.41 -6.78 -2.08
N GLN A 113 15.96 -6.04 -1.05
CA GLN A 113 14.70 -5.33 -1.09
C GLN A 113 14.63 -4.47 -2.35
N ARG A 114 13.50 -4.60 -3.06
CA ARG A 114 13.04 -3.74 -4.16
C ARG A 114 12.14 -2.66 -3.58
N PRO A 115 12.71 -1.63 -2.93
CA PRO A 115 11.96 -0.70 -2.10
C PRO A 115 10.87 0.02 -2.88
N ILE A 116 11.10 0.31 -4.16
CA ILE A 116 10.10 0.91 -5.06
C ILE A 116 8.91 -0.02 -5.23
N THR A 117 9.14 -1.31 -5.42
CA THR A 117 8.05 -2.30 -5.52
C THR A 117 7.21 -2.32 -4.24
N VAL A 118 7.84 -2.36 -3.06
CA VAL A 118 7.13 -2.34 -1.76
C VAL A 118 6.32 -1.06 -1.59
N THR A 119 6.93 0.09 -1.88
CA THR A 119 6.29 1.40 -1.82
C THR A 119 5.08 1.46 -2.74
N MET A 120 5.22 1.07 -4.00
CA MET A 120 4.10 1.03 -4.96
C MET A 120 2.95 0.15 -4.48
N LEU A 121 3.24 -1.03 -3.94
CA LEU A 121 2.19 -1.92 -3.44
C LEU A 121 1.48 -1.36 -2.20
N ARG A 122 2.18 -0.62 -1.33
CA ARG A 122 1.54 0.11 -0.22
C ARG A 122 0.63 1.21 -0.76
N GLU A 123 1.09 1.97 -1.74
CA GLU A 123 0.26 3.01 -2.35
C GLU A 123 -0.97 2.43 -3.04
N PHE A 124 -0.87 1.28 -3.72
CA PHE A 124 -2.04 0.57 -4.23
C PHE A 124 -3.01 0.16 -3.11
N GLY A 125 -2.50 -0.24 -1.95
CA GLY A 125 -3.33 -0.49 -0.77
C GLY A 125 -4.05 0.78 -0.28
N HIS A 126 -3.40 1.94 -0.31
CA HIS A 126 -4.05 3.22 -0.01
C HIS A 126 -5.08 3.63 -1.07
N ILE A 127 -4.80 3.40 -2.36
CA ILE A 127 -5.76 3.62 -3.45
C ILE A 127 -7.02 2.76 -3.25
N ALA A 128 -6.86 1.47 -2.92
CA ALA A 128 -7.99 0.61 -2.60
C ALA A 128 -8.78 1.11 -1.37
N ASP A 129 -8.10 1.63 -0.35
CA ASP A 129 -8.74 2.20 0.83
C ASP A 129 -9.54 3.47 0.48
N LEU A 130 -9.00 4.32 -0.41
CA LEU A 130 -9.70 5.50 -0.96
C LEU A 130 -10.93 5.11 -1.78
N MET A 131 -10.84 4.08 -2.65
CA MET A 131 -12.00 3.52 -3.38
C MET A 131 -13.08 3.02 -2.41
N GLY A 132 -12.66 2.39 -1.31
CA GLY A 132 -13.52 1.96 -0.21
C GLY A 132 -14.05 3.10 0.66
N LYS A 133 -13.75 4.36 0.33
CA LYS A 133 -14.07 5.57 1.12
C LYS A 133 -13.59 5.46 2.56
N CYS A 134 -12.44 4.82 2.77
CA CYS A 134 -11.81 4.56 4.06
C CYS A 134 -12.68 3.77 5.06
N ARG A 135 -13.73 3.08 4.59
CA ARG A 135 -14.69 2.36 5.46
C ARG A 135 -14.06 1.18 6.20
N ALA A 136 -12.89 0.70 5.76
CA ALA A 136 -12.17 -0.37 6.43
C ALA A 136 -11.51 0.12 7.73
N ARG A 137 -11.05 1.38 7.78
CA ARG A 137 -10.25 1.95 8.88
C ARG A 137 -10.91 1.79 10.26
N PRO A 138 -12.21 2.13 10.47
CA PRO A 138 -12.84 2.02 11.79
C PRO A 138 -12.93 0.58 12.30
N THR A 139 -12.82 -0.41 11.42
CA THR A 139 -12.98 -1.83 11.76
C THR A 139 -11.67 -2.62 11.75
N ALA A 140 -10.55 -2.00 11.34
CA ALA A 140 -9.26 -2.67 11.22
C ALA A 140 -8.79 -3.31 12.52
N GLN A 141 -8.84 -2.56 13.63
CA GLN A 141 -8.47 -3.09 14.94
C GLN A 141 -9.39 -4.23 15.39
N ARG A 142 -10.70 -4.10 15.15
CA ARG A 142 -11.66 -5.17 15.48
C ARG A 142 -11.37 -6.43 14.67
N ALA A 143 -11.09 -6.29 13.37
CA ALA A 143 -10.75 -7.42 12.50
C ALA A 143 -9.47 -8.15 12.96
N LEU A 144 -8.44 -7.42 13.39
CA LEU A 144 -7.23 -8.00 13.97
C LEU A 144 -7.51 -8.77 15.26
N ILE A 145 -8.29 -8.20 16.18
CA ILE A 145 -8.67 -8.87 17.43
C ILE A 145 -9.49 -10.12 17.14
N THR A 146 -10.49 -10.03 16.27
CA THR A 146 -11.31 -11.17 15.85
C THR A 146 -10.47 -12.29 15.25
N GLU A 147 -9.53 -11.96 14.35
CA GLU A 147 -8.66 -12.97 13.74
C GLU A 147 -7.73 -13.62 14.77
N TYR A 148 -7.15 -12.82 15.67
CA TYR A 148 -6.30 -13.34 16.75
C TYR A 148 -7.06 -14.32 17.64
N LEU A 149 -8.26 -13.95 18.10
CA LEU A 149 -9.10 -14.80 18.94
C LEU A 149 -9.60 -16.05 18.20
N ARG A 150 -9.86 -15.95 16.89
CA ARG A 150 -10.22 -17.12 16.07
C ARG A 150 -9.08 -18.14 16.00
N ALA A 151 -7.84 -17.67 15.90
CA ALA A 151 -6.67 -18.54 15.72
C ALA A 151 -6.06 -19.03 17.05
N ASN A 152 -6.27 -18.31 18.15
CA ASN A 152 -5.62 -18.56 19.44
C ASN A 152 -6.62 -18.67 20.61
N GLY A 153 -7.92 -18.75 20.33
CA GLY A 153 -8.98 -18.77 21.34
C GLY A 153 -8.92 -20.01 22.24
N GLY A 154 -9.10 -19.80 23.54
CA GLY A 154 -9.12 -20.81 24.61
C GLY A 154 -9.32 -20.18 25.99
N ASP A 155 -9.35 -20.99 27.05
CA ASP A 155 -9.45 -20.54 28.45
C ASP A 155 -8.13 -19.90 28.93
N GLU A 156 -7.82 -18.72 28.41
CA GLU A 156 -6.67 -17.93 28.82
C GLU A 156 -7.09 -16.72 29.68
N THR A 157 -6.20 -16.31 30.57
CA THR A 157 -6.40 -15.06 31.33
C THR A 157 -6.32 -13.85 30.40
N LEU A 158 -7.03 -12.77 30.73
CA LEU A 158 -7.00 -11.53 29.94
C LEU A 158 -5.57 -11.01 29.70
N ALA A 159 -4.69 -11.09 30.70
CA ALA A 159 -3.30 -10.67 30.58
C ALA A 159 -2.54 -11.45 29.50
N ARG A 160 -2.76 -12.77 29.41
CA ARG A 160 -2.15 -13.64 28.40
C ARG A 160 -2.72 -13.38 27.01
N VAL A 161 -4.03 -13.19 26.90
CA VAL A 161 -4.69 -12.79 25.65
C VAL A 161 -4.13 -11.47 25.13
N VAL A 162 -3.96 -10.46 26.00
CA VAL A 162 -3.42 -9.15 25.62
C VAL A 162 -1.95 -9.23 25.20
N SER A 163 -1.11 -9.96 25.95
CA SER A 163 0.31 -10.09 25.59
C SER A 163 0.49 -10.87 24.29
N GLY A 164 -0.27 -11.95 24.10
CA GLY A 164 -0.27 -12.75 22.88
C GLY A 164 -0.77 -11.95 21.68
N TYR A 165 -1.84 -11.16 21.83
CA TYR A 165 -2.31 -10.26 20.78
C TYR A 165 -1.26 -9.22 20.40
N ARG A 166 -0.56 -8.63 21.38
CA ARG A 166 0.53 -7.67 21.11
C ARG A 166 1.68 -8.34 20.34
N GLY A 167 2.09 -9.54 20.73
CA GLY A 167 3.12 -10.30 20.02
C GLY A 167 2.70 -10.72 18.61
N TRP A 168 1.45 -11.15 18.44
CA TRP A 168 0.89 -11.51 17.15
C TRP A 168 0.76 -10.30 16.22
N ARG A 169 0.23 -9.16 16.71
CA ARG A 169 0.14 -7.91 15.96
C ARG A 169 1.52 -7.34 15.62
N GLY A 170 2.53 -7.56 16.47
CA GLY A 170 3.93 -7.19 16.23
C GLY A 170 4.59 -7.93 15.06
N GLN A 171 3.89 -8.87 14.42
CA GLN A 171 4.28 -9.43 13.13
C GLN A 171 4.06 -8.48 11.95
N LEU A 172 3.36 -7.35 12.14
CA LEU A 172 3.30 -6.28 11.14
C LEU A 172 4.62 -5.49 11.14
N SER A 173 4.90 -4.76 10.06
CA SER A 173 6.06 -3.88 10.01
C SER A 173 5.81 -2.59 10.81
N ASP A 174 6.91 -1.94 11.20
CA ASP A 174 6.89 -0.68 11.94
C ASP A 174 6.15 0.45 11.21
N TYR A 175 6.08 0.35 9.88
CA TYR A 175 5.28 1.24 9.04
C TYR A 175 3.81 1.34 9.51
N CYS A 176 3.24 0.26 10.04
CA CYS A 176 1.86 0.23 10.50
C CYS A 176 1.60 1.03 11.79
N PHE A 177 2.64 1.54 12.46
CA PHE A 177 2.51 2.12 13.80
C PHE A 177 3.01 3.56 13.86
N ASP A 178 2.26 4.42 14.54
CA ASP A 178 2.74 5.71 15.05
C ASP A 178 2.90 5.59 16.57
N ARG A 179 4.13 5.72 17.07
CA ARG A 179 4.46 5.61 18.51
C ARG A 179 3.83 4.37 19.18
N GLY A 180 3.83 3.23 18.47
CA GLY A 180 3.29 1.93 18.92
C GLY A 180 1.77 1.75 18.79
N VAL A 181 1.05 2.82 18.42
CA VAL A 181 -0.38 2.79 18.12
C VAL A 181 -0.56 2.41 16.66
N LEU A 182 -1.49 1.49 16.38
CA LEU A 182 -1.79 1.08 15.00
C LEU A 182 -2.40 2.26 14.25
N ASP A 183 -1.80 2.63 13.12
CA ASP A 183 -2.43 3.46 12.10
C ASP A 183 -3.24 2.53 11.18
N PRO A 184 -4.59 2.62 11.15
CA PRO A 184 -5.40 1.72 10.34
C PRO A 184 -5.12 1.83 8.84
N GLY A 185 -4.87 3.03 8.31
CA GLY A 185 -4.61 3.22 6.88
C GLY A 185 -3.29 2.57 6.47
N ARG A 186 -2.23 2.82 7.23
CA ARG A 186 -0.93 2.17 7.00
C ARG A 186 -0.97 0.66 7.22
N GLY A 187 -1.76 0.19 8.19
CA GLY A 187 -2.00 -1.23 8.41
C GLY A 187 -2.67 -1.92 7.22
N LEU A 188 -3.72 -1.31 6.66
CA LEU A 188 -4.42 -1.82 5.48
C LEU A 188 -3.50 -1.85 4.25
N ALA A 189 -2.76 -0.77 4.02
CA ALA A 189 -1.78 -0.68 2.94
C ALA A 189 -0.65 -1.71 3.07
N GLU A 190 -0.12 -1.92 4.27
CA GLU A 190 0.88 -2.95 4.52
C GLU A 190 0.32 -4.36 4.32
N GLY A 191 -0.90 -4.61 4.79
CA GLY A 191 -1.59 -5.87 4.56
C GLY A 191 -1.68 -6.19 3.07
N PHE A 192 -2.03 -5.19 2.25
CA PHE A 192 -2.03 -5.32 0.80
C PHE A 192 -0.65 -5.65 0.25
N ALA A 193 0.36 -4.83 0.55
CA ALA A 193 1.70 -5.03 0.05
C ALA A 193 2.30 -6.40 0.44
N ALA A 194 2.13 -6.82 1.69
CA ALA A 194 2.65 -8.08 2.18
C ALA A 194 1.99 -9.29 1.50
N VAL A 195 0.68 -9.26 1.25
CA VAL A 195 -0.01 -10.35 0.56
C VAL A 195 0.37 -10.40 -0.92
N GLU A 196 0.50 -9.26 -1.60
CA GLU A 196 0.90 -9.26 -3.02
C GLU A 196 2.37 -9.68 -3.23
N LEU A 197 3.25 -9.42 -2.26
CA LEU A 197 4.65 -9.86 -2.33
C LEU A 197 4.85 -11.32 -1.95
N TYR A 198 4.16 -11.79 -0.91
CA TYR A 198 4.47 -13.08 -0.28
C TYR A 198 3.35 -14.11 -0.42
N GLY A 199 2.17 -13.72 -0.89
CA GLY A 199 1.01 -14.59 -1.05
C GLY A 199 0.71 -15.38 0.22
N GLY A 200 0.75 -16.70 0.10
CA GLY A 200 0.53 -17.64 1.22
C GLY A 200 1.54 -17.51 2.36
N ALA A 201 2.72 -16.92 2.14
CA ALA A 201 3.74 -16.72 3.18
C ALA A 201 3.55 -15.42 3.99
N ALA A 202 2.60 -14.54 3.61
CA ALA A 202 2.30 -13.33 4.37
C ALA A 202 1.82 -13.66 5.79
N SER A 203 2.11 -12.74 6.73
CA SER A 203 1.75 -12.87 8.14
C SER A 203 0.23 -13.00 8.33
N ALA A 204 -0.19 -13.67 9.40
CA ALA A 204 -1.60 -13.77 9.75
C ALA A 204 -2.28 -12.38 9.93
N PRO A 205 -1.69 -11.38 10.64
CA PRO A 205 -2.30 -10.06 10.73
C PRO A 205 -2.35 -9.32 9.38
N ALA A 206 -1.32 -9.45 8.54
CA ALA A 206 -1.32 -8.83 7.21
C ALA A 206 -2.45 -9.40 6.32
N LYS A 207 -2.63 -10.73 6.34
CA LYS A 207 -3.73 -11.40 5.63
C LYS A 207 -5.11 -10.96 6.12
N ALA A 208 -5.26 -10.70 7.42
CA ALA A 208 -6.53 -10.22 7.96
C ALA A 208 -6.86 -8.80 7.46
N LEU A 209 -5.87 -7.91 7.43
CA LEU A 209 -6.03 -6.54 6.94
C LEU A 209 -6.25 -6.49 5.42
N HIS A 210 -5.54 -7.30 4.64
CA HIS A 210 -5.79 -7.45 3.20
C HIS A 210 -7.22 -7.90 2.91
N ARG A 211 -7.68 -8.97 3.57
CA ARG A 211 -9.06 -9.47 3.41
C ARG A 211 -10.10 -8.41 3.73
N LEU A 212 -9.89 -7.65 4.82
CA LEU A 212 -10.77 -6.56 5.20
C LEU A 212 -10.79 -5.47 4.12
N LEU A 213 -9.62 -5.05 3.65
CA LEU A 213 -9.49 -4.00 2.64
C LEU A 213 -10.22 -4.37 1.35
N ILE A 214 -9.89 -5.52 0.76
CA ILE A 214 -10.47 -5.99 -0.51
C ILE A 214 -12.00 -6.13 -0.39
N GLY A 215 -12.48 -6.70 0.72
CA GLY A 215 -13.92 -6.88 0.95
C GLY A 215 -14.70 -5.56 1.05
N VAL A 216 -14.12 -4.53 1.69
CA VAL A 216 -14.79 -3.23 1.88
C VAL A 216 -14.68 -2.31 0.66
N ALA A 217 -13.54 -2.37 -0.02
CA ALA A 217 -13.26 -1.61 -1.23
C ALA A 217 -14.00 -2.18 -2.45
N ARG A 218 -14.56 -3.40 -2.36
CA ARG A 218 -15.17 -4.13 -3.49
C ARG A 218 -14.22 -4.21 -4.69
N VAL A 219 -12.94 -4.41 -4.39
CA VAL A 219 -11.94 -4.62 -5.42
C VAL A 219 -12.14 -6.04 -5.92
N ASP A 220 -12.89 -6.17 -7.01
CA ASP A 220 -13.10 -7.47 -7.63
C ASP A 220 -11.81 -7.94 -8.30
N THR A 221 -11.48 -9.21 -8.10
CA THR A 221 -10.44 -9.88 -8.89
C THR A 221 -10.95 -10.05 -10.31
N ARG A 222 -10.08 -9.82 -11.29
CA ARG A 222 -10.40 -10.04 -12.71
C ARG A 222 -10.61 -11.52 -13.02
#